data_AF-A0A385SM02-F1
#
_entry.id   AF-A0A385SM02-F1
#
_cell.length_a   1.000
_cell.length_b   1.000
_cell.length_c   1.000
_cell.angle_alpha   90.00
_cell.angle_beta   90.00
_cell.angle_gamma   90.00
#
_symmetry.space_group_name_H-M   'P 1'
#
loop_
_entity.id
_entity.type
_entity.pdbx_description
1 polymer ?
#
loop_
_entity_poly.entity_id
_entity_poly.type
_entity_poly.pdbx_seq_one_letter_code
_entity_poly.pdbx_strand_id
1 'polypeptide(L)'
;MNENKNLAAAAYGVLLILGTIALLVIGQRLWVPLTWAFLFSFILHPLCCFLERRRIGRTTASLFSVLIFCFVSGFILVYLIYEAVRILEHEPVLYSKMKEQIMDLMTRIQTSTGVTLYDPSAEGKSASDPILKALPWLAGKVSMIGEDLVTLLLVPIYLFFMLAFRGNIKRFVRHRFERDHLEFLGLLLKNSRTSIQSYLSGTLLLTGVIALVTFVILLALGVRHAFFFSVFYAVLSLIPYIGHLIAFVVILLFAWVTKDSALSVVLIAVALYIVNLSQENFLRPKLIGSKMEMNSMVVFTAVVVGGMIWGLSGMVLFIPLLGVVKALTVSHHALKPYTTLFEP
;
A
#
# COMPACT_ATOMS: atom_id res chain seq x y z
N MET A 1 29.24 16.77 -36.44
CA MET A 1 29.92 16.72 -35.12
C MET A 1 28.95 16.87 -33.93
N ASN A 2 27.85 17.64 -34.04
CA ASN A 2 26.83 17.74 -32.98
C ASN A 2 25.91 16.51 -32.86
N GLU A 3 25.57 15.83 -33.95
CA GLU A 3 24.71 14.63 -33.89
C GLU A 3 25.35 13.47 -33.12
N ASN A 4 26.64 13.17 -33.34
CA ASN A 4 27.33 12.12 -32.58
C ASN A 4 27.44 12.43 -31.08
N LYS A 5 27.52 13.71 -30.68
CA LYS A 5 27.50 14.10 -29.26
C LYS A 5 26.11 13.92 -28.65
N ASN A 6 25.06 14.23 -29.39
CA ASN A 6 23.68 14.04 -28.94
C ASN A 6 23.31 12.55 -28.86
N LEU A 7 23.75 11.74 -29.83
CA LEU A 7 23.59 10.28 -29.82
C LEU A 7 24.35 9.63 -28.66
N ALA A 8 25.59 10.05 -28.41
CA ALA A 8 26.37 9.57 -27.27
C ALA A 8 25.70 9.96 -25.94
N ALA A 9 25.26 11.22 -25.79
CA ALA A 9 24.55 11.67 -24.59
C ALA A 9 23.24 10.89 -24.35
N ALA A 10 22.48 10.62 -25.42
CA ALA A 10 21.28 9.79 -25.34
C ALA A 10 21.61 8.34 -24.94
N ALA A 11 22.65 7.74 -25.51
CA ALA A 11 23.09 6.39 -25.16
C ALA A 11 23.56 6.30 -23.70
N TYR A 12 24.34 7.27 -23.22
CA TYR A 12 24.73 7.36 -21.81
C TYR A 12 23.52 7.52 -20.88
N GLY A 13 22.54 8.34 -21.28
CA GLY A 13 21.29 8.50 -20.54
C GLY A 13 20.53 7.18 -20.41
N VAL A 14 20.36 6.44 -21.52
CA VAL A 14 19.69 5.12 -21.53
C VAL A 14 20.44 4.12 -20.66
N LEU A 15 21.78 4.05 -20.77
CA LEU A 15 22.60 3.17 -19.94
C LEU A 15 22.51 3.51 -18.45
N LEU A 16 22.47 4.80 -18.08
CA LEU A 16 22.29 5.22 -16.70
C LEU A 16 20.91 4.84 -16.15
N ILE A 17 19.85 4.97 -16.96
CA ILE A 17 18.50 4.57 -16.57
C ILE A 17 18.44 3.05 -16.36
N LEU A 18 18.94 2.27 -17.33
CA LEU A 18 18.98 0.82 -17.23
C LEU A 18 19.84 0.34 -16.05
N GLY A 19 21.00 0.95 -15.84
CA GLY A 19 21.87 0.66 -14.70
C GLY A 19 21.21 0.98 -13.36
N THR A 20 20.46 2.07 -13.28
CA THR A 20 19.69 2.43 -12.08
C THR A 20 18.56 1.43 -11.82
N ILE A 21 17.81 1.04 -12.85
CA ILE A 21 16.76 0.02 -12.73
C ILE A 21 17.36 -1.32 -12.27
N ALA A 22 18.46 -1.75 -12.89
CA ALA A 22 19.16 -2.98 -12.49
C ALA A 22 19.62 -2.93 -11.03
N LEU A 23 20.16 -1.79 -10.57
CA LEU A 23 20.56 -1.59 -9.18
C LEU A 23 19.37 -1.67 -8.21
N LEU A 24 18.22 -1.11 -8.59
CA LEU A 24 16.99 -1.15 -7.78
C LEU A 24 16.40 -2.56 -7.70
N VAL A 25 16.50 -3.35 -8.77
CA VAL A 25 16.03 -4.75 -8.82
C VAL A 25 16.97 -5.65 -8.03
N ILE A 26 18.28 -5.60 -8.29
CA ILE A 26 19.28 -6.45 -7.61
C ILE A 26 19.34 -6.11 -6.12
N GLY A 27 19.29 -4.81 -5.79
CA GLY A 27 19.35 -4.30 -4.42
C GLY A 27 18.00 -4.28 -3.69
N GLN A 28 16.93 -4.90 -4.22
CA GLN A 28 15.58 -4.76 -3.66
C GLN A 28 15.50 -5.08 -2.16
N ARG A 29 16.23 -6.10 -1.68
CA ARG A 29 16.28 -6.52 -0.27
C ARG A 29 16.84 -5.44 0.67
N LEU A 30 17.58 -4.48 0.12
CA LEU A 30 18.12 -3.33 0.84
C LEU A 30 17.23 -2.10 0.64
N TRP A 31 16.86 -1.81 -0.61
CA TRP A 31 16.17 -0.57 -0.97
C TRP A 31 14.72 -0.53 -0.50
N VAL A 32 14.00 -1.65 -0.52
CA VAL A 32 12.60 -1.72 -0.08
C VAL A 32 12.47 -1.36 1.40
N PRO A 33 13.15 -2.03 2.36
CA PRO A 33 13.04 -1.67 3.78
C PRO A 33 13.54 -0.25 4.06
N LEU A 34 14.60 0.19 3.37
CA LEU A 34 15.13 1.55 3.52
C LEU A 34 14.11 2.61 3.08
N THR A 35 13.40 2.37 1.97
CA THR A 35 12.40 3.31 1.45
C THR A 35 11.16 3.35 2.34
N TRP A 36 10.71 2.20 2.84
CA TRP A 36 9.64 2.14 3.85
C TRP A 36 10.02 2.92 5.11
N ALA A 37 11.21 2.68 5.66
CA ALA A 37 11.72 3.43 6.80
C ALA A 37 11.81 4.94 6.52
N PHE A 38 12.24 5.33 5.32
CA PHE A 38 12.27 6.72 4.90
C PHE A 38 10.89 7.35 4.94
N LEU A 39 9.86 6.72 4.36
CA LEU A 39 8.50 7.23 4.38
C LEU A 39 7.92 7.28 5.80
N PHE A 40 8.01 6.18 6.56
CA PHE A 40 7.52 6.15 7.94
C PHE A 40 8.22 7.18 8.84
N SER A 41 9.45 7.57 8.53
CA SER A 41 10.15 8.62 9.27
C SER A 41 9.41 9.96 9.20
N PHE A 42 8.74 10.30 8.08
CA PHE A 42 7.94 11.52 7.98
C PHE A 42 6.66 11.44 8.82
N ILE A 43 6.06 10.26 8.91
CA ILE A 43 4.88 10.02 9.76
C ILE A 43 5.24 10.15 11.24
N LEU A 44 6.37 9.56 11.65
CA LEU A 44 6.79 9.54 13.06
C LEU A 44 7.56 10.79 13.48
N HIS A 45 8.07 11.60 12.56
CA HIS A 45 8.83 12.80 12.91
C HIS A 45 8.05 13.78 13.81
N PRO A 46 6.76 14.11 13.55
CA PRO A 46 5.96 14.91 14.48
C PRO A 46 5.88 14.32 15.89
N LEU A 47 5.72 13.00 16.00
CA LEU A 47 5.69 12.28 17.28
C LEU A 47 7.04 12.38 18.01
N CYS A 48 8.15 12.15 17.32
CA CYS A 48 9.50 12.33 17.88
C CYS A 48 9.70 13.76 18.41
N CYS A 49 9.34 14.78 17.62
CA CYS A 49 9.46 16.17 18.04
C CYS A 49 8.57 16.52 19.23
N PHE A 50 7.38 15.92 19.32
CA PHE A 50 6.50 16.08 20.48
C PHE A 50 7.14 15.51 21.76
N LEU A 51 7.76 14.33 21.68
CA LEU A 51 8.49 13.73 22.80
C LEU A 51 9.75 14.54 23.17
N GLU A 52 10.50 15.03 22.19
CA GLU A 52 11.68 15.90 22.43
C GLU A 52 11.30 17.20 23.14
N ARG A 53 10.15 17.80 22.82
CA ARG A 53 9.63 18.98 23.52
C ARG A 53 9.33 18.71 25.00
N ARG A 54 9.11 17.46 25.39
CA ARG A 54 8.93 17.02 26.78
C ARG A 54 10.26 16.66 27.49
N ARG A 55 11.39 17.19 27.00
CA ARG A 55 12.75 16.96 27.52
C ARG A 55 13.26 15.51 27.39
N ILE A 56 12.66 14.69 26.53
CA ILE A 56 13.18 13.36 26.21
C ILE A 56 14.33 13.52 25.21
N GLY A 57 15.46 12.83 25.44
CA GLY A 57 16.61 12.84 24.55
C GLY A 57 16.26 12.34 23.13
N ARG A 58 16.93 12.86 22.10
CA ARG A 58 16.62 12.54 20.69
C ARG A 58 16.60 11.04 20.39
N THR A 59 17.59 10.31 20.91
CA THR A 59 17.73 8.85 20.69
C THR A 59 16.60 8.09 21.37
N THR A 60 16.25 8.45 22.61
CA THR A 60 15.16 7.80 23.35
C THR A 60 13.80 8.14 22.76
N ALA A 61 13.56 9.39 22.36
CA ALA A 61 12.34 9.80 21.65
C ALA A 61 12.16 9.02 20.33
N SER A 62 13.25 8.80 19.59
CA SER A 62 13.22 7.99 18.35
C SER A 62 12.92 6.53 18.64
N LEU A 63 13.55 5.93 19.65
CA LEU A 63 13.30 4.55 20.07
C LEU A 63 11.84 4.35 20.49
N PHE A 64 11.31 5.20 21.37
CA PHE A 64 9.91 5.12 21.80
C PHE A 64 8.93 5.26 20.63
N SER A 65 9.18 6.18 19.70
CA SER A 65 8.32 6.37 18.54
C SER A 65 8.29 5.13 17.63
N VAL A 66 9.44 4.48 17.42
CA VAL A 66 9.53 3.22 16.66
C VAL A 66 8.85 2.07 17.39
N LEU A 67 9.03 1.94 18.71
CA LEU A 67 8.36 0.91 19.50
C LEU A 67 6.84 1.05 19.47
N ILE A 68 6.32 2.28 19.60
CA ILE A 68 4.88 2.56 19.47
C ILE A 68 4.39 2.18 18.08
N PHE A 69 5.13 2.55 17.03
CA PHE A 69 4.78 2.18 15.66
C PHE A 69 4.71 0.67 15.47
N CYS A 70 5.75 -0.06 15.86
CA CYS A 70 5.80 -1.52 15.77
C CYS A 70 4.69 -2.19 16.59
N PHE A 71 4.40 -1.67 17.78
CA PHE A 71 3.33 -2.17 18.63
C PHE A 71 1.96 -1.99 17.96
N VAL A 72 1.65 -0.79 17.46
CA VAL A 72 0.37 -0.51 16.81
C VAL A 72 0.22 -1.32 15.51
N SER A 73 1.23 -1.31 14.63
CA SER A 73 1.16 -2.05 13.37
C SER A 73 1.14 -3.56 13.59
N GLY A 74 1.95 -4.06 14.53
CA GLY A 74 1.99 -5.47 14.91
C GLY A 74 0.69 -5.94 15.53
N PHE A 75 0.08 -5.13 16.41
CA PHE A 75 -1.23 -5.42 16.99
C PHE A 75 -2.31 -5.52 15.91
N ILE A 76 -2.37 -4.57 14.97
CA ILE A 76 -3.33 -4.62 13.85
C ILE A 76 -3.10 -5.88 13.01
N LEU A 77 -1.86 -6.20 12.67
CA LEU A 77 -1.54 -7.38 11.86
C LEU A 77 -1.94 -8.68 12.56
N VAL A 78 -1.57 -8.85 13.83
CA VAL A 78 -1.92 -10.03 14.63
C VAL A 78 -3.43 -10.14 14.81
N TYR A 79 -4.12 -9.03 15.07
CA TYR A 79 -5.59 -9.01 15.14
C TYR A 79 -6.24 -9.49 13.84
N LEU A 80 -5.78 -8.99 12.69
CA LEU A 80 -6.29 -9.40 11.38
C LEU A 80 -6.05 -10.89 11.12
N ILE A 81 -4.85 -11.41 11.43
CA ILE A 81 -4.54 -12.83 11.25
C ILE A 81 -5.42 -13.68 12.19
N TYR A 82 -5.49 -13.32 13.46
CA TYR A 82 -6.28 -14.04 14.47
C TYR A 82 -7.75 -14.11 14.08
N GLU A 83 -8.36 -12.97 13.72
CA GLU A 83 -9.79 -12.94 13.38
C GLU A 83 -10.05 -13.62 12.02
N ALA A 84 -9.13 -13.53 11.05
CA ALA A 84 -9.24 -14.27 9.79
C ALA A 84 -9.22 -15.80 10.02
N VAL A 85 -8.29 -16.29 10.84
CA VAL A 85 -8.22 -17.72 11.20
C VAL A 85 -9.49 -18.14 11.95
N ARG A 86 -9.97 -17.31 12.89
CA ARG A 86 -11.21 -17.57 13.63
C ARG A 86 -12.43 -17.67 12.70
N ILE A 87 -12.56 -16.78 11.71
CA ILE A 87 -13.64 -16.84 10.71
C ILE A 87 -13.57 -18.14 9.89
N LEU A 88 -12.36 -18.59 9.54
CA LEU A 88 -12.17 -19.80 8.74
C LEU A 88 -12.40 -21.10 9.54
N GLU A 89 -11.98 -21.14 10.81
CA GLU A 89 -12.00 -22.36 11.63
C GLU A 89 -13.30 -22.53 12.44
N HIS A 90 -13.88 -21.44 12.95
CA HIS A 90 -14.93 -21.50 13.98
C HIS A 90 -16.34 -21.24 13.43
N GLU A 91 -16.49 -21.01 12.14
CA GLU A 91 -17.78 -21.01 11.44
C GLU A 91 -17.86 -22.24 10.50
N PRO A 92 -18.00 -23.47 11.04
CA PRO A 92 -18.09 -24.68 10.21
C PRO A 92 -19.26 -24.63 9.21
N VAL A 93 -20.29 -23.83 9.53
CA VAL A 93 -21.42 -23.51 8.64
C VAL A 93 -20.98 -22.65 7.45
N LEU A 94 -20.01 -21.75 7.60
CA LEU A 94 -19.49 -20.95 6.49
C LEU A 94 -18.75 -21.83 5.48
N TYR A 95 -17.93 -22.77 5.96
CA TYR A 95 -17.19 -23.68 5.09
C TYR A 95 -18.13 -24.62 4.32
N SER A 96 -19.09 -25.24 5.02
CA SER A 96 -20.06 -26.14 4.38
C SER A 96 -21.02 -25.39 3.44
N LYS A 97 -21.54 -24.22 3.84
CA LYS A 97 -22.40 -23.39 2.98
C LYS A 97 -21.64 -22.78 1.79
N MET A 98 -20.38 -22.33 1.96
CA MET A 98 -19.54 -21.87 0.84
C MET A 98 -19.38 -22.97 -0.18
N LYS A 99 -19.05 -24.18 0.27
CA LYS A 99 -18.91 -25.33 -0.61
C LYS A 99 -20.23 -25.61 -1.32
N GLU A 100 -21.34 -25.73 -0.60
CA GLU A 100 -22.66 -26.03 -1.17
C GLU A 100 -23.13 -24.98 -2.18
N GLN A 101 -22.99 -23.68 -1.87
CA GLN A 101 -23.37 -22.60 -2.79
C GLN A 101 -22.47 -22.49 -4.02
N ILE A 102 -21.16 -22.73 -3.87
CA ILE A 102 -20.22 -22.76 -5.00
C ILE A 102 -20.51 -23.98 -5.89
N MET A 103 -20.81 -25.14 -5.30
CA MET A 103 -21.23 -26.34 -6.03
C MET A 103 -22.50 -26.08 -6.83
N ASP A 104 -23.53 -25.47 -6.23
CA ASP A 104 -24.80 -25.14 -6.90
C ASP A 104 -24.62 -24.14 -8.06
N LEU A 105 -23.74 -23.14 -7.90
CA LEU A 105 -23.40 -22.23 -8.99
C LEU A 105 -22.65 -22.94 -10.12
N MET A 106 -21.68 -23.79 -9.79
CA MET A 106 -20.92 -24.56 -10.79
C MET A 106 -21.84 -25.50 -11.58
N THR A 107 -22.76 -26.20 -10.93
CA THR A 107 -23.75 -27.05 -11.62
C THR A 107 -24.72 -26.23 -12.46
N ARG A 108 -25.15 -25.04 -12.02
CA ARG A 108 -25.98 -24.13 -12.84
C ARG A 108 -25.24 -23.58 -14.06
N ILE A 109 -23.96 -23.26 -13.93
CA ILE A 109 -23.15 -22.81 -15.06
C ILE A 109 -22.92 -23.97 -16.03
N GLN A 110 -22.61 -25.16 -15.52
CA GLN A 110 -22.40 -26.36 -16.33
C GLN A 110 -23.66 -26.80 -17.08
N THR A 111 -24.83 -26.73 -16.45
CA THR A 111 -26.12 -27.05 -17.10
C THR A 111 -26.54 -26.00 -18.13
N SER A 112 -26.13 -24.73 -17.97
CA SER A 112 -26.47 -23.64 -18.91
C SER A 112 -25.46 -23.45 -20.05
N THR A 113 -24.18 -23.78 -19.85
CA THR A 113 -23.11 -23.57 -20.84
C THR A 113 -22.57 -24.86 -21.46
N GLY A 114 -22.91 -26.03 -20.89
CA GLY A 114 -22.38 -27.33 -21.32
C GLY A 114 -20.90 -27.55 -20.98
N VAL A 115 -20.23 -26.57 -20.36
CA VAL A 115 -18.83 -26.65 -19.95
C VAL A 115 -18.75 -27.36 -18.59
N THR A 116 -18.10 -28.52 -18.54
CA THR A 116 -17.79 -29.24 -17.31
C THR A 116 -16.78 -28.44 -16.49
N LEU A 117 -17.29 -27.70 -15.50
CA LEU A 117 -16.45 -26.96 -14.54
C LEU A 117 -16.17 -27.79 -13.29
N TYR A 118 -17.00 -28.80 -13.00
CA TYR A 118 -16.88 -29.67 -11.85
C TYR A 118 -17.36 -31.09 -12.18
N ASP A 119 -16.59 -32.10 -11.74
CA ASP A 119 -16.99 -33.51 -11.83
C ASP A 119 -17.20 -34.07 -10.40
N PRO A 120 -18.47 -34.27 -9.98
CA PRO A 120 -18.80 -34.81 -8.66
C PRO A 120 -18.23 -36.22 -8.42
N SER A 121 -17.94 -36.99 -9.47
CA SER A 121 -17.43 -38.36 -9.34
C SER A 121 -15.95 -38.44 -8.91
N ALA A 122 -15.25 -37.31 -8.87
CA ALA A 122 -13.88 -37.20 -8.35
C ALA A 122 -13.82 -37.05 -6.80
N GLU A 123 -14.98 -37.04 -6.12
CA GLU A 123 -15.08 -37.02 -4.65
C GLU A 123 -14.56 -38.33 -4.04
N GLY A 124 -13.24 -38.34 -3.78
CA GLY A 124 -12.52 -39.48 -3.22
C GLY A 124 -11.01 -39.39 -3.38
N LYS A 125 -10.50 -38.52 -4.27
CA LYS A 125 -9.07 -38.27 -4.45
C LYS A 125 -8.71 -36.83 -4.08
N SER A 126 -8.71 -36.55 -2.77
CA SER A 126 -7.96 -35.55 -1.98
C SER A 126 -7.40 -34.23 -2.58
N ALA A 127 -7.79 -33.74 -3.75
CA ALA A 127 -7.10 -32.62 -4.40
C ALA A 127 -7.94 -31.82 -5.40
N SER A 128 -9.27 -31.88 -5.40
CA SER A 128 -10.13 -31.17 -6.37
C SER A 128 -10.91 -29.98 -5.81
N ASP A 129 -10.92 -29.77 -4.49
CA ASP A 129 -11.73 -28.71 -3.87
C ASP A 129 -11.09 -27.31 -4.13
N PRO A 130 -11.68 -26.46 -5.00
CA PRO A 130 -11.07 -25.20 -5.43
C PRO A 130 -10.87 -24.21 -4.27
N ILE A 131 -11.73 -24.31 -3.26
CA ILE A 131 -11.69 -23.50 -2.03
C ILE A 131 -10.50 -23.95 -1.17
N LEU A 132 -10.31 -25.27 -1.01
CA LEU A 132 -9.12 -25.84 -0.34
C LEU A 132 -7.83 -25.68 -1.13
N LYS A 133 -7.85 -25.27 -2.40
CA LYS A 133 -6.65 -24.85 -3.15
C LYS A 133 -6.38 -23.35 -3.02
N ALA A 134 -7.44 -22.55 -2.96
CA ALA A 134 -7.34 -21.11 -2.72
C ALA A 134 -6.79 -20.81 -1.32
N LEU A 135 -7.14 -21.61 -0.30
CA LEU A 135 -6.64 -21.43 1.07
C LEU A 135 -5.10 -21.62 1.19
N PRO A 136 -4.47 -22.71 0.71
CA PRO A 136 -3.02 -22.85 0.66
C PRO A 136 -2.34 -21.88 -0.28
N TRP A 137 -3.00 -21.41 -1.34
CA TRP A 137 -2.46 -20.35 -2.20
C TRP A 137 -2.46 -18.99 -1.49
N LEU A 138 -3.53 -18.64 -0.79
CA LEU A 138 -3.62 -17.45 0.06
C LEU A 138 -2.69 -17.56 1.26
N ALA A 139 -2.64 -18.70 1.95
CA ALA A 139 -1.72 -18.97 3.04
C ALA A 139 -0.26 -19.00 2.55
N GLY A 140 0.00 -19.52 1.34
CA GLY A 140 1.28 -19.49 0.65
C GLY A 140 1.73 -18.07 0.25
N LYS A 141 0.78 -17.23 -0.14
CA LYS A 141 0.99 -15.79 -0.40
C LYS A 141 1.14 -14.99 0.90
N VAL A 142 0.47 -15.39 1.98
CA VAL A 142 0.67 -14.85 3.33
C VAL A 142 2.00 -15.33 3.91
N SER A 143 2.47 -16.54 3.60
CA SER A 143 3.82 -16.97 3.95
C SER A 143 4.89 -16.28 3.10
N MET A 144 4.58 -15.79 1.88
CA MET A 144 5.45 -14.84 1.17
C MET A 144 5.57 -13.48 1.92
N ILE A 145 4.58 -13.09 2.75
CA ILE A 145 4.73 -11.97 3.71
C ILE A 145 5.74 -12.35 4.81
N GLY A 146 5.83 -13.63 5.16
CA GLY A 146 6.83 -14.20 6.07
C GLY A 146 8.22 -14.40 5.46
N GLU A 147 8.33 -14.61 4.14
CA GLU A 147 9.61 -14.81 3.43
C GLU A 147 10.52 -13.57 3.45
N ASP A 148 9.98 -12.40 3.77
CA ASP A 148 10.77 -11.18 3.98
C ASP A 148 10.79 -10.71 5.45
N LEU A 149 10.94 -11.68 6.36
CA LEU A 149 11.24 -11.43 7.78
C LEU A 149 12.43 -10.47 7.96
N VAL A 150 13.36 -10.49 7.00
CA VAL A 150 14.49 -9.54 6.91
C VAL A 150 13.98 -8.12 6.71
N THR A 151 13.11 -7.85 5.73
CA THR A 151 12.48 -6.52 5.57
C THR A 151 11.69 -6.11 6.81
N LEU A 152 10.92 -7.03 7.42
CA LEU A 152 10.15 -6.74 8.65
C LEU A 152 11.07 -6.29 9.81
N LEU A 153 12.26 -6.87 9.92
CA LEU A 153 13.26 -6.50 10.91
C LEU A 153 14.04 -5.23 10.52
N LEU A 154 14.39 -5.07 9.24
CA LEU A 154 15.21 -3.95 8.77
C LEU A 154 14.46 -2.62 8.76
N VAL A 155 13.15 -2.61 8.45
CA VAL A 155 12.34 -1.38 8.47
C VAL A 155 12.44 -0.64 9.80
N PRO A 156 12.14 -1.23 10.98
CA PRO A 156 12.23 -0.52 12.25
C PRO A 156 13.66 -0.13 12.61
N ILE A 157 14.66 -0.93 12.22
CA ILE A 157 16.08 -0.60 12.43
C ILE A 157 16.45 0.65 11.64
N TYR A 158 16.19 0.68 10.32
CA TYR A 158 16.46 1.85 9.49
C TYR A 158 15.65 3.06 9.93
N LEU A 159 14.40 2.86 10.32
CA LEU A 159 13.52 3.92 10.81
C LEU A 159 14.08 4.56 12.08
N PHE A 160 14.55 3.75 13.03
CA PHE A 160 15.25 4.23 14.22
C PHE A 160 16.48 5.06 13.84
N PHE A 161 17.37 4.53 12.99
CA PHE A 161 18.57 5.25 12.58
C PHE A 161 18.25 6.56 11.85
N MET A 162 17.27 6.55 10.94
CA MET A 162 16.84 7.77 10.23
C MET A 162 16.33 8.83 11.20
N LEU A 163 15.51 8.46 12.19
CA LEU A 163 14.98 9.40 13.18
C LEU A 163 16.06 9.88 14.17
N ALA A 164 16.90 8.97 14.67
CA ALA A 164 17.93 9.25 15.66
C ALA A 164 19.09 10.08 15.09
N PHE A 165 19.42 9.92 13.80
CA PHE A 165 20.55 10.58 13.14
C PHE A 165 20.15 11.65 12.12
N ARG A 166 18.88 12.03 12.03
CA ARG A 166 18.39 13.10 11.10
C ARG A 166 19.15 14.43 11.19
N GLY A 167 19.67 14.79 12.37
CA GLY A 167 20.47 16.00 12.55
C GLY A 167 21.86 15.92 11.88
N ASN A 168 22.43 14.71 11.77
CA ASN A 168 23.75 14.50 11.17
C ASN A 168 23.70 14.71 9.66
N ILE A 169 22.65 14.23 9.00
CA ILE A 169 22.43 14.42 7.56
C ILE A 169 22.37 15.92 7.22
N LYS A 170 21.63 16.71 7.99
CA LYS A 170 21.54 18.17 7.80
C LYS A 170 22.88 18.87 7.97
N ARG A 171 23.70 18.43 8.94
CA ARG A 171 25.05 18.97 9.14
C ARG A 171 25.97 18.60 7.98
N PHE A 172 25.96 17.34 7.55
CA PHE A 172 26.77 16.88 6.42
C PHE A 172 26.51 17.69 5.16
N VAL A 173 25.23 17.86 4.77
CA VAL A 173 24.85 18.66 3.59
C VAL A 173 25.39 20.09 3.69
N ARG A 174 25.26 20.73 4.86
CA ARG A 174 25.75 22.10 5.07
C ARG A 174 27.27 22.24 4.96
N HIS A 175 28.04 21.21 5.33
CA HIS A 175 29.50 21.25 5.26
C HIS A 175 30.03 20.87 3.88
N ARG A 176 29.30 20.04 3.12
CA ARG A 176 29.78 19.51 1.84
C ARG A 176 29.52 20.42 0.65
N PHE A 177 28.47 21.24 0.68
CA PHE A 177 28.00 22.03 -0.46
C PHE A 177 28.17 23.53 -0.23
N GLU A 178 28.54 24.24 -1.31
CA GLU A 178 28.64 25.70 -1.37
C GLU A 178 27.26 26.37 -1.34
N ARG A 179 27.22 27.68 -1.04
CA ARG A 179 25.97 28.43 -0.78
C ARG A 179 24.93 28.31 -1.89
N ASP A 180 25.33 28.42 -3.15
CA ASP A 180 24.39 28.39 -4.29
C ASP A 180 23.71 27.02 -4.43
N HIS A 181 24.44 25.94 -4.15
CA HIS A 181 23.89 24.59 -4.14
C HIS A 181 23.00 24.34 -2.91
N LEU A 182 23.25 25.03 -1.80
CA LEU A 182 22.44 24.92 -0.58
C LEU A 182 21.04 25.52 -0.75
N GLU A 183 20.87 26.56 -1.57
CA GLU A 183 19.54 27.11 -1.89
C GLU A 183 18.71 26.10 -2.68
N PHE A 184 19.28 25.53 -3.76
CA PHE A 184 18.62 24.48 -4.54
C PHE A 184 18.29 23.25 -3.67
N LEU A 185 19.25 22.73 -2.90
CA LEU A 185 19.01 21.60 -2.00
C LEU A 185 17.97 21.94 -0.93
N GLY A 186 17.97 23.16 -0.41
CA GLY A 186 17.00 23.63 0.57
C GLY A 186 15.57 23.64 0.00
N LEU A 187 15.40 24.15 -1.22
CA LEU A 187 14.12 24.14 -1.93
C LEU A 187 13.65 22.72 -2.23
N LEU A 188 14.54 21.87 -2.77
CA LEU A 188 14.24 20.47 -3.05
C LEU A 188 13.80 19.72 -1.78
N LEU A 189 14.57 19.82 -0.69
CA LEU A 189 14.25 19.15 0.57
C LEU A 189 12.93 19.66 1.16
N LYS A 190 12.67 20.97 1.06
CA LYS A 190 11.40 21.56 1.51
C LYS A 190 10.22 21.04 0.70
N ASN A 191 10.32 21.07 -0.63
CA ASN A 191 9.26 20.63 -1.54
C ASN A 191 8.99 19.13 -1.40
N SER A 192 10.04 18.29 -1.43
CA SER A 192 9.93 16.84 -1.21
C SER A 192 9.31 16.52 0.14
N ARG A 193 9.75 17.20 1.22
CA ARG A 193 9.16 17.02 2.55
C ARG A 193 7.69 17.39 2.57
N THR A 194 7.30 18.52 1.98
CA THR A 194 5.90 18.94 1.94
C THR A 194 5.04 17.94 1.17
N SER A 195 5.49 17.47 0.00
CA SER A 195 4.76 16.49 -0.80
C SER A 195 4.61 15.14 -0.08
N ILE A 196 5.71 14.58 0.43
CA ILE A 196 5.69 13.30 1.17
C ILE A 196 4.82 13.42 2.43
N GLN A 197 4.98 14.50 3.21
CA GLN A 197 4.22 14.68 4.45
C GLN A 197 2.73 14.83 4.16
N SER A 198 2.34 15.65 3.19
CA SER A 198 0.94 15.82 2.79
C SER A 198 0.33 14.50 2.30
N TYR A 199 1.06 13.74 1.48
CA TYR A 199 0.62 12.43 1.02
C TYR A 199 0.41 11.45 2.16
N LEU A 200 1.42 11.26 3.01
CA LEU A 200 1.39 10.24 4.06
C LEU A 200 0.39 10.60 5.16
N SER A 201 0.36 11.85 5.61
CA SER A 201 -0.62 12.29 6.61
C SER A 201 -2.05 12.27 6.05
N GLY A 202 -2.24 12.69 4.79
CA GLY A 202 -3.53 12.60 4.11
C GLY A 202 -3.99 11.15 3.92
N THR A 203 -3.08 10.25 3.54
CA THR A 203 -3.37 8.82 3.39
C THR A 203 -3.73 8.17 4.72
N LEU A 204 -2.98 8.42 5.80
CA LEU A 204 -3.32 7.91 7.13
C LEU A 204 -4.70 8.37 7.61
N LEU A 205 -5.00 9.67 7.42
CA LEU A 205 -6.31 10.22 7.77
C LEU A 205 -7.42 9.60 6.92
N LEU A 206 -7.20 9.48 5.59
CA LEU A 206 -8.12 8.85 4.66
C LEU A 206 -8.41 7.40 5.07
N THR A 207 -7.36 6.60 5.32
CA THR A 207 -7.49 5.21 5.76
C THR A 207 -8.27 5.09 7.06
N GLY A 208 -8.03 5.98 8.04
CA GLY A 208 -8.80 6.01 9.29
C GLY A 208 -10.28 6.35 9.08
N VAL A 209 -10.58 7.35 8.24
CA VAL A 209 -11.97 7.72 7.89
C VAL A 209 -12.66 6.57 7.17
N ILE A 210 -12.00 5.92 6.22
CA ILE A 210 -12.55 4.80 5.46
C ILE A 210 -12.79 3.58 6.37
N ALA A 211 -11.86 3.28 7.29
CA ALA A 211 -12.09 2.23 8.29
C ALA A 211 -13.35 2.51 9.11
N LEU A 212 -13.53 3.75 9.58
CA LEU A 212 -14.68 4.13 10.39
C LEU A 212 -16.00 4.08 9.61
N VAL A 213 -16.02 4.66 8.41
CA VAL A 213 -17.22 4.69 7.55
C VAL A 213 -17.64 3.27 7.16
N THR A 214 -16.70 2.45 6.70
CA THR A 214 -16.97 1.05 6.36
C THR A 214 -17.42 0.27 7.58
N PHE A 215 -16.84 0.50 8.76
CA PHE A 215 -17.29 -0.13 10.00
C PHE A 215 -18.76 0.17 10.31
N VAL A 216 -19.15 1.44 10.29
CA VAL A 216 -20.53 1.87 10.58
C VAL A 216 -21.51 1.27 9.57
N ILE A 217 -21.16 1.27 8.28
CA ILE A 217 -22.00 0.70 7.22
C ILE A 217 -22.18 -0.82 7.41
N LEU A 218 -21.07 -1.55 7.61
CA LEU A 218 -21.13 -3.00 7.80
C LEU A 218 -21.88 -3.38 9.09
N LEU A 219 -21.70 -2.60 10.16
CA LEU A 219 -22.44 -2.76 11.41
C LEU A 219 -23.94 -2.53 11.21
N ALA A 220 -24.33 -1.44 10.53
CA ALA A 220 -25.72 -1.11 10.25
C ALA A 220 -26.42 -2.16 9.36
N LEU A 221 -25.67 -2.75 8.43
CA LEU A 221 -26.14 -3.85 7.58
C LEU A 221 -26.05 -5.23 8.28
N GLY A 222 -25.64 -5.26 9.55
CA GLY A 222 -25.58 -6.47 10.38
C GLY A 222 -24.57 -7.50 9.87
N VAL A 223 -23.48 -7.07 9.24
CA VAL A 223 -22.41 -7.96 8.78
C VAL A 223 -21.58 -8.39 9.99
N ARG A 224 -21.48 -9.71 10.21
CA ARG A 224 -20.65 -10.26 11.29
C ARG A 224 -19.19 -9.91 11.05
N HIS A 225 -18.42 -9.70 12.12
CA HIS A 225 -17.01 -9.28 12.04
C HIS A 225 -16.82 -7.95 11.29
N ALA A 226 -17.79 -7.02 11.37
CA ALA A 226 -17.72 -5.71 10.72
C ALA A 226 -16.42 -4.95 10.99
N PHE A 227 -15.90 -5.00 12.24
CA PHE A 227 -14.64 -4.33 12.60
C PHE A 227 -13.43 -4.94 11.87
N PHE A 228 -13.36 -6.26 11.76
CA PHE A 228 -12.32 -6.93 10.99
C PHE A 228 -12.39 -6.53 9.52
N PHE A 229 -13.56 -6.65 8.89
CA PHE A 229 -13.72 -6.33 7.47
C PHE A 229 -13.48 -4.85 7.17
N SER A 230 -13.81 -3.95 8.08
CA SER A 230 -13.54 -2.52 7.92
C SER A 230 -12.05 -2.19 8.02
N VAL A 231 -11.34 -2.78 8.99
CA VAL A 231 -9.88 -2.62 9.12
C VAL A 231 -9.18 -3.29 7.93
N PHE A 232 -9.60 -4.49 7.55
CA PHE A 232 -9.09 -5.21 6.38
C PHE A 232 -9.27 -4.40 5.09
N TYR A 233 -10.46 -3.84 4.86
CA TYR A 233 -10.74 -2.97 3.71
C TYR A 233 -9.83 -1.75 3.70
N ALA A 234 -9.70 -1.07 4.84
CA ALA A 234 -8.87 0.11 4.97
C ALA A 234 -7.37 -0.20 4.77
N VAL A 235 -6.86 -1.30 5.31
CA VAL A 235 -5.47 -1.73 5.11
C VAL A 235 -5.21 -2.08 3.64
N LEU A 236 -6.08 -2.88 3.01
CA LEU A 236 -5.90 -3.21 1.60
C LEU A 236 -6.03 -1.99 0.69
N SER A 237 -6.86 -1.01 1.04
CA SER A 237 -7.02 0.24 0.27
C SER A 237 -5.72 1.05 0.09
N LEU A 238 -4.68 0.76 0.89
CA LEU A 238 -3.35 1.34 0.72
C LEU A 238 -2.65 0.86 -0.56
N ILE A 239 -3.03 -0.30 -1.09
CA ILE A 239 -2.52 -0.87 -2.34
C ILE A 239 -3.35 -0.31 -3.50
N PRO A 240 -2.76 0.55 -4.35
CA PRO A 240 -3.51 1.20 -5.43
C PRO A 240 -4.11 0.20 -6.42
N TYR A 241 -5.30 0.53 -6.95
CA TYR A 241 -6.09 -0.22 -7.95
C TYR A 241 -6.59 -1.62 -7.54
N ILE A 242 -5.78 -2.39 -6.82
CA ILE A 242 -6.06 -3.80 -6.51
C ILE A 242 -6.67 -3.95 -5.11
N GLY A 243 -6.25 -3.13 -4.15
CA GLY A 243 -6.61 -3.25 -2.75
C GLY A 243 -8.11 -3.26 -2.47
N HIS A 244 -8.81 -2.26 -3.00
CA HIS A 244 -10.27 -2.15 -2.87
C HIS A 244 -11.00 -3.30 -3.51
N LEU A 245 -10.55 -3.76 -4.68
CA LEU A 245 -11.19 -4.85 -5.41
C LEU A 245 -11.10 -6.14 -4.60
N ILE A 246 -9.92 -6.47 -4.07
CA ILE A 246 -9.73 -7.65 -3.22
C ILE A 246 -10.62 -7.54 -1.98
N ALA A 247 -10.58 -6.41 -1.28
CA ALA A 247 -11.38 -6.23 -0.07
C ALA A 247 -12.88 -6.33 -0.36
N PHE A 248 -13.35 -5.71 -1.44
CA PHE A 248 -14.73 -5.75 -1.89
C PHE A 248 -15.19 -7.18 -2.16
N VAL A 249 -14.43 -7.94 -2.96
CA VAL A 249 -14.75 -9.33 -3.30
C VAL A 249 -14.79 -10.21 -2.05
N VAL A 250 -13.81 -10.09 -1.15
CA VAL A 250 -13.76 -10.89 0.07
C VAL A 250 -14.97 -10.60 0.97
N ILE A 251 -15.34 -9.34 1.15
CA ILE A 251 -16.51 -8.96 1.97
C ILE A 251 -17.81 -9.44 1.32
N LEU A 252 -17.93 -9.34 0.00
CA LEU A 252 -19.11 -9.80 -0.73
C LEU A 252 -19.28 -11.31 -0.66
N LEU A 253 -18.20 -12.07 -0.85
CA LEU A 253 -18.23 -13.52 -0.72
C LEU A 253 -18.66 -13.93 0.69
N PHE A 254 -18.09 -13.28 1.71
CA PHE A 254 -18.51 -13.51 3.09
C PHE A 254 -20.00 -13.19 3.30
N ALA A 255 -20.46 -12.04 2.81
CA ALA A 255 -21.87 -11.63 2.91
C ALA A 255 -22.80 -12.60 2.18
N TRP A 256 -22.42 -13.07 0.99
CA TRP A 256 -23.22 -13.97 0.18
C TRP A 256 -23.46 -15.32 0.86
N VAL A 257 -22.47 -15.81 1.62
CA VAL A 257 -22.58 -17.07 2.36
C VAL A 257 -23.34 -16.89 3.67
N THR A 258 -23.16 -15.75 4.35
CA THR A 258 -23.68 -15.53 5.70
C THR A 258 -25.05 -14.87 5.76
N LYS A 259 -25.50 -14.21 4.69
CA LYS A 259 -26.80 -13.55 4.62
C LYS A 259 -27.82 -14.43 3.92
N ASP A 260 -29.01 -14.55 4.51
CA ASP A 260 -30.10 -15.36 3.94
C ASP A 260 -30.85 -14.66 2.79
N SER A 261 -30.64 -13.35 2.59
CA SER A 261 -31.32 -12.54 1.58
C SER A 261 -30.36 -11.99 0.54
N ALA A 262 -30.64 -12.26 -0.74
CA ALA A 262 -29.90 -11.70 -1.88
C ALA A 262 -29.92 -10.17 -1.89
N LEU A 263 -31.03 -9.55 -1.44
CA LEU A 263 -31.15 -8.10 -1.33
C LEU A 263 -30.10 -7.53 -0.36
N SER A 264 -29.85 -8.20 0.77
CA SER A 264 -28.82 -7.78 1.73
C SER A 264 -27.42 -7.78 1.12
N VAL A 265 -27.10 -8.79 0.29
CA VAL A 265 -25.81 -8.88 -0.40
C VAL A 265 -25.65 -7.75 -1.42
N VAL A 266 -26.70 -7.48 -2.21
CA VAL A 266 -26.72 -6.37 -3.16
C VAL A 266 -26.57 -5.02 -2.44
N LEU A 267 -27.26 -4.83 -1.31
CA LEU A 267 -27.17 -3.60 -0.53
C LEU A 267 -25.77 -3.38 0.03
N ILE A 268 -25.10 -4.43 0.52
CA ILE A 268 -23.69 -4.37 0.96
C ILE A 268 -22.78 -4.01 -0.21
N ALA A 269 -22.98 -4.64 -1.37
CA ALA A 269 -22.20 -4.35 -2.58
C ALA A 269 -22.33 -2.88 -3.00
N VAL A 270 -23.56 -2.37 -3.09
CA VAL A 270 -23.85 -0.98 -3.44
C VAL A 270 -23.23 -0.03 -2.41
N ALA A 271 -23.37 -0.34 -1.11
CA ALA A 271 -22.81 0.50 -0.05
C ALA A 271 -21.27 0.57 -0.12
N LEU A 272 -20.58 -0.56 -0.30
CA LEU A 272 -19.11 -0.57 -0.44
C LEU A 272 -18.64 0.12 -1.73
N TYR A 273 -19.42 0.01 -2.82
CA TYR A 273 -19.15 0.72 -4.05
C TYR A 273 -19.28 2.24 -3.86
N ILE A 274 -20.33 2.70 -3.15
CA ILE A 274 -20.49 4.11 -2.78
C ILE A 274 -19.33 4.60 -1.91
N VAL A 275 -18.86 3.78 -0.96
CA VAL A 275 -17.66 4.11 -0.16
C VAL A 275 -16.44 4.29 -1.05
N ASN A 276 -16.21 3.38 -2.00
CA ASN A 276 -15.09 3.49 -2.94
C ASN A 276 -15.19 4.75 -3.82
N LEU A 277 -16.36 5.02 -4.40
CA LEU A 277 -16.60 6.24 -5.18
C LEU A 277 -16.38 7.50 -4.33
N SER A 278 -16.87 7.50 -3.09
CA SER A 278 -16.70 8.60 -2.15
C SER A 278 -15.22 8.81 -1.82
N GLN A 279 -14.49 7.72 -1.64
CA GLN A 279 -13.05 7.75 -1.37
C GLN A 279 -12.30 8.42 -2.53
N GLU A 280 -12.50 7.94 -3.75
CA GLU A 280 -11.70 8.37 -4.91
C GLU A 280 -12.09 9.77 -5.41
N ASN A 281 -13.37 10.12 -5.39
CA ASN A 281 -13.85 11.39 -5.98
C ASN A 281 -13.96 12.54 -4.98
N PHE A 282 -14.11 12.27 -3.67
CA PHE A 282 -14.37 13.31 -2.68
C PHE A 282 -13.34 13.34 -1.56
N LEU A 283 -13.12 12.21 -0.87
CA LEU A 283 -12.26 12.17 0.31
C LEU A 283 -10.79 12.29 -0.05
N ARG A 284 -10.32 11.57 -1.09
CA ARG A 284 -8.91 11.60 -1.51
C ARG A 284 -8.47 13.00 -1.94
N PRO A 285 -9.17 13.72 -2.84
CA PRO A 285 -8.78 15.09 -3.19
C PRO A 285 -8.79 16.04 -1.98
N LYS A 286 -9.79 15.91 -1.10
CA LYS A 286 -9.93 16.79 0.07
C LYS A 286 -8.86 16.57 1.14
N LEU A 287 -8.46 15.31 1.37
CA LEU A 287 -7.54 14.95 2.46
C LEU A 287 -6.06 14.92 2.03
N ILE A 288 -5.78 14.54 0.78
CA ILE A 288 -4.42 14.49 0.24
C ILE A 288 -4.04 15.84 -0.40
N GLY A 289 -5.02 16.56 -0.96
CA GLY A 289 -4.87 17.91 -1.49
C GLY A 289 -4.12 18.01 -2.83
N SER A 290 -4.15 19.21 -3.42
CA SER A 290 -3.56 19.50 -4.74
C SER A 290 -2.05 19.35 -4.86
N LYS A 291 -1.34 19.25 -3.73
CA LYS A 291 0.13 19.12 -3.71
C LYS A 291 0.63 17.78 -4.26
N MET A 292 -0.25 16.78 -4.33
CA MET A 292 0.01 15.48 -4.95
C MET A 292 -0.87 15.24 -6.19
N GLU A 293 -1.62 16.24 -6.67
CA GLU A 293 -2.31 16.13 -7.96
C GLU A 293 -1.26 15.92 -9.04
N MET A 294 -1.37 14.78 -9.70
CA MET A 294 -0.47 14.33 -10.73
C MET A 294 -1.29 13.71 -11.85
N ASN A 295 -0.80 13.84 -13.07
CA ASN A 295 -1.35 13.15 -14.23
C ASN A 295 -1.60 11.66 -13.90
N SER A 296 -2.84 11.20 -14.07
CA SER A 296 -3.23 9.84 -13.71
C SER A 296 -2.49 8.77 -14.49
N MET A 297 -2.09 9.05 -15.73
CA MET A 297 -1.27 8.14 -16.54
C MET A 297 0.09 7.93 -15.88
N VAL A 298 0.74 9.01 -15.42
CA VAL A 298 2.07 8.93 -14.79
C VAL A 298 2.00 8.17 -13.46
N VAL A 299 0.96 8.41 -12.66
CA VAL A 299 0.73 7.66 -11.42
C VAL A 299 0.49 6.17 -11.71
N PHE A 300 -0.36 5.86 -12.68
CA PHE A 300 -0.63 4.48 -13.09
C PHE A 300 0.64 3.77 -13.56
N THR A 301 1.41 4.40 -14.45
CA THR A 301 2.69 3.84 -14.92
C THR A 301 3.67 3.63 -13.76
N ALA A 302 3.78 4.59 -12.84
CA ALA A 302 4.65 4.44 -11.67
C ALA A 302 4.24 3.26 -10.78
N VAL A 303 2.93 3.04 -10.58
CA VAL A 303 2.42 1.90 -9.80
C VAL A 303 2.71 0.57 -10.51
N VAL A 304 2.49 0.49 -11.82
CA VAL A 304 2.77 -0.73 -12.61
C VAL A 304 4.25 -1.06 -12.59
N VAL A 305 5.11 -0.07 -12.86
CA VAL A 305 6.57 -0.23 -12.82
C VAL A 305 7.04 -0.59 -11.42
N GLY A 306 6.52 0.08 -10.38
CA GLY A 306 6.81 -0.27 -9.00
C GLY A 306 6.42 -1.71 -8.65
N GLY A 307 5.24 -2.13 -9.11
CA GLY A 307 4.77 -3.51 -8.99
C GLY A 307 5.69 -4.54 -9.65
N MET A 308 6.28 -4.20 -10.79
CA MET A 308 7.24 -5.07 -11.48
C MET A 308 8.61 -5.13 -10.78
N ILE A 309 9.07 -4.01 -10.20
CA ILE A 309 10.42 -3.92 -9.60
C ILE A 309 10.43 -4.45 -8.15
N TRP A 310 9.47 -4.03 -7.31
CA TRP A 310 9.45 -4.31 -5.86
C TRP A 310 8.15 -4.99 -5.41
N GLY A 311 7.36 -5.55 -6.34
CA GLY A 311 6.11 -6.23 -6.03
C GLY A 311 5.10 -5.31 -5.34
N LEU A 312 4.40 -5.85 -4.34
CA LEU A 312 3.36 -5.14 -3.61
C LEU A 312 3.88 -3.85 -2.93
N SER A 313 5.10 -3.91 -2.38
CA SER A 313 5.75 -2.73 -1.80
C SER A 313 5.95 -1.64 -2.83
N GLY A 314 6.40 -1.98 -4.03
CA GLY A 314 6.62 -1.00 -5.10
C GLY A 314 5.36 -0.29 -5.55
N MET A 315 4.22 -0.99 -5.62
CA MET A 315 2.92 -0.36 -5.94
C MET A 315 2.56 0.78 -4.98
N VAL A 316 2.90 0.65 -3.70
CA VAL A 316 2.62 1.67 -2.69
C VAL A 316 3.72 2.74 -2.64
N LEU A 317 4.99 2.31 -2.66
CA LEU A 317 6.16 3.16 -2.48
C LEU A 317 6.42 4.10 -3.66
N PHE A 318 6.04 3.73 -4.88
CA PHE A 318 6.36 4.51 -6.07
C PHE A 318 5.56 5.82 -6.15
N ILE A 319 4.37 5.91 -5.57
CA ILE A 319 3.57 7.14 -5.55
C ILE A 319 4.30 8.28 -4.79
N PRO A 320 4.75 8.11 -3.53
CA PRO A 320 5.50 9.16 -2.84
C PRO A 320 6.88 9.41 -3.46
N LEU A 321 7.54 8.39 -4.03
CA LEU A 321 8.78 8.59 -4.80
C LEU A 321 8.54 9.47 -6.03
N LEU A 322 7.42 9.29 -6.74
CA LEU A 322 7.01 10.15 -7.84
C LEU A 322 6.83 11.60 -7.39
N GLY A 323 6.30 11.81 -6.18
CA GLY A 323 6.24 13.14 -5.56
C GLY A 323 7.61 13.78 -5.34
N VAL A 324 8.65 13.01 -5.02
CA VAL A 324 10.04 13.49 -4.94
C VAL A 324 10.58 13.84 -6.33
N VAL A 325 10.27 13.02 -7.35
CA VAL A 325 10.65 13.32 -8.74
C VAL A 325 9.99 14.61 -9.21
N LYS A 326 8.70 14.81 -8.93
CA LYS A 326 8.00 16.09 -9.20
C LYS A 326 8.66 17.26 -8.46
N ALA A 327 9.05 17.08 -7.21
CA ALA A 327 9.76 18.11 -6.46
C ALA A 327 11.14 18.45 -7.07
N LEU A 328 11.85 17.46 -7.62
CA LEU A 328 13.10 17.66 -8.37
C LEU A 328 12.88 18.51 -9.62
N THR A 329 11.86 18.20 -10.44
CA THR A 329 11.60 18.94 -11.68
C THR A 329 11.22 20.39 -11.41
N VAL A 330 10.43 20.64 -10.37
CA VAL A 330 10.06 22.00 -9.95
C VAL A 330 11.23 22.80 -9.41
N SER A 331 12.17 22.15 -8.71
CA SER A 331 13.26 22.85 -8.01
C SER A 331 14.45 23.13 -8.94
N HIS A 332 14.64 22.36 -10.02
CA HIS A 332 15.80 22.50 -10.91
C HIS A 332 15.42 23.17 -12.25
N HIS A 333 16.19 24.16 -12.66
CA HIS A 333 15.81 25.10 -13.71
C HIS A 333 15.76 24.40 -15.08
N ALA A 334 16.74 23.52 -15.33
CA ALA A 334 16.80 22.69 -16.53
C ALA A 334 15.71 21.60 -16.59
N LEU A 335 15.11 21.24 -15.46
CA LEU A 335 14.09 20.18 -15.40
C LEU A 335 12.66 20.72 -15.36
N LYS A 336 12.49 22.04 -15.24
CA LYS A 336 11.20 22.72 -15.17
C LYS A 336 10.25 22.40 -16.33
N PRO A 337 10.70 22.22 -17.60
CA PRO A 337 9.81 21.80 -18.68
C PRO A 337 9.15 20.44 -18.45
N TYR A 338 9.82 19.51 -17.75
CA TYR A 338 9.26 18.19 -17.46
C TYR A 338 8.19 18.22 -16.35
N THR A 339 8.03 19.34 -15.64
CA THR A 339 6.95 19.49 -14.65
C THR A 339 5.56 19.37 -15.30
N THR A 340 5.42 19.76 -16.56
CA THR A 340 4.15 19.66 -17.32
C THR A 340 3.66 18.22 -17.47
N LEU A 341 4.56 17.22 -17.46
CA LEU A 341 4.19 15.80 -17.49
C LEU A 341 3.45 15.37 -16.21
N PHE A 342 3.62 16.10 -15.12
CA PHE A 342 2.99 15.84 -13.82
C PHE A 342 1.76 16.71 -13.58
N GLU A 343 1.40 17.60 -14.49
CA GLU A 343 0.19 18.41 -14.36
C GLU A 343 -1.05 17.54 -14.68
N PRO A 344 -2.13 17.67 -13.89
CA PRO A 344 -3.30 16.79 -13.97
C PRO A 344 -4.08 16.89 -15.28
#